data_AF-A0A6V7HM32-F1
#
_entry.id   AF-A0A6V7HM32-F1
#
_cell.length_a   1.000
_cell.length_b   1.000
_cell.length_c   1.000
_cell.angle_alpha   90.00
_cell.angle_beta   90.00
_cell.angle_gamma   90.00
#
_symmetry.space_group_name_H-M   'P 1'
#
loop_
_entity.id
_entity.type
_entity.pdbx_description
1 polymer ?
#
loop_
_entity_poly.entity_id
_entity_poly.type
_entity_poly.pdbx_seq_one_letter_code
_entity_poly.pdbx_strand_id
1 'polypeptide(L)'
;MEACNVVEREVDKILLKFGVVNEHAETVLQDLINHIESLKKEFAEAPANHELTPGQVQILKEAMKKVCETVHRLTTEHRELHGSVSKVGKAIDRNFTADFASTSREDVFSGPEKSHLLNQVICQHFYRHGMLDIAAELAAEAGIKTDEGTKEPFTELNYILDCLKQRNLEPALDWAKKHREALLAQNSSLEFKLHRLHFIRLIQQGPSKQTEAITYARQNLTQYVGRHGKEVQALMGTLLYLPNGIQSSPYSHLLDPTLWLDIHDVFTREACTLFGLSVDSPLSVWYIEIDLGKDGRYHSVFACPILRQQSTENNPPMKLVCGHVISRDALNKLTNAN
;
A
#
# COMPACT_ATOMS: atom_id res chain seq x y z
N MET A 1 -11.14 -26.72 -19.57
CA MET A 1 -10.60 -27.96 -18.97
C MET A 1 -9.32 -28.42 -19.64
N GLU A 2 -9.24 -28.52 -20.96
CA GLU A 2 -8.03 -28.97 -21.67
C GLU A 2 -6.79 -28.10 -21.42
N ALA A 3 -6.94 -26.76 -21.45
CA ALA A 3 -5.90 -25.80 -21.05
C ALA A 3 -5.34 -26.05 -19.64
N CYS A 4 -6.22 -26.34 -18.67
CA CYS A 4 -5.83 -26.63 -17.29
C CYS A 4 -5.00 -27.93 -17.22
N ASN A 5 -5.45 -28.99 -17.90
CA ASN A 5 -4.76 -30.27 -17.91
C ASN A 5 -3.36 -30.19 -18.54
N VAL A 6 -3.17 -29.31 -19.54
CA VAL A 6 -1.86 -29.09 -20.17
C VAL A 6 -0.90 -28.42 -19.18
N VAL A 7 -1.35 -27.41 -18.44
CA VAL A 7 -0.53 -26.75 -17.42
C VAL A 7 -0.24 -27.67 -16.24
N GLU A 8 -1.25 -28.41 -15.76
CA GLU A 8 -1.12 -29.38 -14.67
C GLU A 8 -0.03 -30.42 -14.97
N ARG A 9 0.01 -30.98 -16.18
CA ARG A 9 1.08 -31.90 -16.59
C ARG A 9 2.48 -31.30 -16.53
N GLU A 10 2.65 -30.02 -16.85
CA GLU A 10 3.95 -29.35 -16.74
C GLU A 10 4.31 -29.05 -15.28
N VAL A 11 3.32 -28.77 -14.42
CA VAL A 11 3.51 -28.64 -12.97
C VAL A 11 3.89 -29.99 -12.35
N ASP A 12 3.24 -31.09 -12.70
CA ASP A 12 3.59 -32.41 -12.15
C ASP A 12 5.04 -32.79 -12.49
N LYS A 13 5.45 -32.54 -13.74
CA LYS A 13 6.84 -32.75 -14.16
C LYS A 13 7.84 -31.92 -13.35
N ILE A 14 7.47 -30.70 -12.96
CA ILE A 14 8.37 -29.86 -12.17
C ILE A 14 8.45 -30.34 -10.73
N LEU A 15 7.30 -30.70 -10.13
CA LEU A 15 7.24 -31.20 -8.76
C LEU A 15 8.05 -32.50 -8.60
N LEU A 16 7.96 -33.41 -9.56
CA LEU A 16 8.78 -34.62 -9.59
C LEU A 16 10.28 -34.31 -9.64
N LYS A 17 10.70 -33.36 -10.49
CA LYS A 17 12.10 -32.94 -10.57
C LYS A 17 12.59 -32.28 -9.29
N PHE A 18 11.78 -31.41 -8.69
CA PHE A 18 12.10 -30.78 -7.40
C PHE A 18 12.26 -31.84 -6.30
N GLY A 19 11.37 -32.84 -6.26
CA GLY A 19 11.47 -33.95 -5.31
C GLY A 19 12.81 -34.67 -5.40
N VAL A 20 13.20 -35.10 -6.61
CA VAL A 20 14.48 -35.81 -6.83
C VAL A 20 15.69 -34.98 -6.44
N VAL A 21 15.72 -33.69 -6.82
CA VAL A 21 16.86 -32.80 -6.47
C VAL A 21 16.91 -32.58 -4.96
N ASN A 22 15.76 -32.44 -4.30
CA ASN A 22 15.71 -32.22 -2.86
C ASN A 22 16.16 -33.47 -2.07
N GLU A 23 15.71 -34.66 -2.46
CA GLU A 23 16.18 -35.92 -1.87
C GLU A 23 17.69 -36.11 -2.07
N HIS A 24 18.21 -35.80 -3.26
CA HIS A 24 19.65 -35.85 -3.51
C HIS A 24 20.43 -34.85 -2.64
N ALA A 25 19.95 -33.61 -2.57
CA ALA A 25 20.57 -32.55 -1.78
C ALA A 25 20.59 -32.92 -0.29
N GLU A 26 19.47 -33.40 0.25
CA GLU A 26 19.34 -33.81 1.65
C GLU A 26 20.31 -34.94 1.99
N THR A 27 20.37 -35.99 1.16
CA THR A 27 21.27 -37.13 1.35
C THR A 27 22.73 -36.67 1.37
N VAL A 28 23.15 -35.89 0.37
CA VAL A 28 24.55 -35.48 0.23
C VAL A 28 24.97 -34.49 1.32
N LEU A 29 24.08 -33.57 1.72
CA LEU A 29 24.35 -32.65 2.82
C LEU A 29 24.42 -33.38 4.14
N GLN A 30 23.55 -34.37 4.38
CA GLN A 30 23.58 -35.18 5.59
C GLN A 30 24.89 -35.97 5.71
N ASP A 31 25.36 -36.57 4.61
CA ASP A 31 26.66 -37.26 4.58
C ASP A 31 27.84 -36.33 4.92
N LEU A 32 27.80 -35.09 4.42
CA LEU A 32 28.81 -34.08 4.75
C LEU A 32 28.74 -33.64 6.22
N ILE A 33 27.53 -33.41 6.74
CA ILE A 33 27.32 -33.06 8.15
C ILE A 33 27.88 -34.17 9.04
N ASN A 34 27.50 -35.42 8.78
CA ASN A 34 27.98 -36.58 9.53
C ASN A 34 29.51 -36.67 9.51
N HIS A 35 30.14 -36.43 8.35
CA HIS A 35 31.60 -36.44 8.23
C HIS A 35 32.26 -35.33 9.06
N ILE A 36 31.73 -34.11 9.00
CA ILE A 36 32.25 -32.97 9.77
C ILE A 36 32.05 -33.17 11.27
N GLU A 37 30.90 -33.72 11.68
CA GLU A 37 30.61 -34.03 13.09
C GLU A 37 31.53 -35.11 13.64
N SER A 38 31.86 -36.14 12.85
CA SER A 38 32.85 -37.15 13.21
C SER A 38 34.22 -36.51 13.46
N LEU A 39 34.68 -35.67 12.53
CA LEU A 39 35.95 -34.95 12.69
C LEU A 39 35.93 -34.05 13.93
N LYS A 40 34.85 -33.30 14.15
CA LYS A 40 34.68 -32.44 15.32
C LYS A 40 34.76 -33.23 16.62
N LYS A 41 34.15 -34.42 16.67
CA LYS A 41 34.19 -35.30 17.85
C LYS A 41 35.60 -35.81 18.11
N GLU A 42 36.31 -36.26 17.09
CA GLU A 42 37.72 -36.70 17.20
C GLU A 42 38.62 -35.60 17.75
N PHE A 43 38.42 -34.34 17.33
CA PHE A 43 39.19 -33.21 17.85
C PHE A 43 38.78 -32.80 19.28
N ALA A 44 37.53 -33.01 19.67
CA ALA A 44 37.07 -32.71 21.03
C ALA A 44 37.59 -33.72 22.07
N GLU A 45 37.87 -34.95 21.64
CA GLU A 45 38.47 -36.02 22.47
C GLU A 45 40.01 -35.91 22.55
N ALA A 46 40.62 -34.97 21.84
CA ALA A 46 42.06 -34.76 21.84
C ALA A 46 42.56 -34.08 23.15
N PRO A 47 43.81 -34.35 23.58
CA PRO A 47 44.41 -33.69 24.75
C PRO A 47 44.44 -32.15 24.61
N ALA A 48 44.39 -31.42 25.74
CA ALA A 48 44.32 -29.95 25.78
C ALA A 48 45.47 -29.20 25.07
N ASN A 49 46.59 -29.87 24.76
CA ASN A 49 47.75 -29.32 24.04
C ASN A 49 48.08 -30.12 22.76
N HIS A 50 47.09 -30.78 22.15
CA HIS A 50 47.30 -31.54 20.91
C HIS A 50 47.57 -30.61 19.73
N GLU A 51 48.77 -30.66 19.18
CA GLU A 51 49.09 -30.01 17.91
C GLU A 51 48.59 -30.88 16.74
N LEU A 52 47.94 -30.23 15.76
CA LEU A 52 47.43 -30.91 14.58
C LEU A 52 48.58 -31.56 13.80
N THR A 53 48.49 -32.87 13.61
CA THR A 53 49.44 -33.59 12.75
C THR A 53 49.27 -33.17 11.28
N PRO A 54 50.33 -33.26 10.44
CA PRO A 54 50.22 -32.98 9.01
C PRO A 54 49.12 -33.78 8.31
N GLY A 55 48.86 -35.02 8.75
CA GLY A 55 47.76 -35.85 8.26
C GLY A 55 46.38 -35.31 8.63
N GLN A 56 46.17 -34.87 9.88
CA GLN A 56 44.92 -34.25 10.32
C GLN A 56 44.64 -32.93 9.58
N VAL A 57 45.68 -32.13 9.33
CA VAL A 57 45.57 -30.90 8.51
C VAL A 57 45.14 -31.24 7.08
N GLN A 58 45.67 -32.33 6.50
CA GLN A 58 45.30 -32.76 5.16
C GLN A 58 43.84 -33.24 5.09
N ILE A 59 43.38 -34.02 6.07
CA ILE A 59 41.99 -34.49 6.17
C ILE A 59 41.02 -33.30 6.27
N LEU A 60 41.34 -32.30 7.10
CA LEU A 60 40.53 -31.08 7.21
C LEU A 60 40.46 -30.30 5.89
N LYS A 61 41.59 -30.18 5.17
CA LYS A 61 41.63 -29.52 3.86
C LYS A 61 40.79 -30.26 2.83
N GLU A 62 40.83 -31.59 2.82
CA GLU A 62 40.03 -32.43 1.92
C GLU A 62 38.53 -32.33 2.25
N ALA A 63 38.16 -32.36 3.53
CA ALA A 63 36.78 -32.15 3.97
C ALA A 63 36.26 -30.77 3.53
N MET A 64 37.04 -29.70 3.75
CA MET A 64 36.69 -28.35 3.33
C MET A 64 36.52 -28.25 1.80
N LYS A 65 37.43 -28.87 1.04
CA LYS A 65 37.33 -28.93 -0.43
C LYS A 65 36.05 -29.63 -0.88
N LYS A 66 35.74 -30.79 -0.27
CA LYS A 66 34.54 -31.58 -0.58
C LYS A 66 33.25 -30.81 -0.27
N VAL A 67 33.22 -30.03 0.82
CA VAL A 67 32.11 -29.13 1.14
C VAL A 67 31.93 -28.08 0.04
N CYS A 68 33.00 -27.37 -0.34
CA CYS A 68 32.94 -26.35 -1.38
C CYS A 68 32.45 -26.91 -2.72
N GLU A 69 32.98 -28.06 -3.15
CA GLU A 69 32.58 -28.73 -4.41
C GLU A 69 31.11 -29.13 -4.38
N THR A 70 30.65 -29.68 -3.26
CA THR A 70 29.26 -30.12 -3.09
C THR A 70 28.29 -28.95 -3.13
N VAL A 71 28.57 -27.88 -2.38
CA VAL A 71 27.74 -26.66 -2.38
C VAL A 71 27.68 -26.04 -3.77
N HIS A 72 28.82 -26.03 -4.50
CA HIS A 72 28.86 -25.52 -5.86
C HIS A 72 28.01 -26.37 -6.83
N ARG A 73 28.07 -27.71 -6.70
CA ARG A 73 27.25 -28.63 -7.49
C ARG A 73 25.76 -28.43 -7.23
N LEU A 74 25.34 -28.40 -5.95
CA LEU A 74 23.94 -28.17 -5.57
C LEU A 74 23.42 -26.81 -6.06
N THR A 75 24.28 -25.78 -6.03
CA THR A 75 23.94 -24.45 -6.58
C THR A 75 23.69 -24.52 -8.09
N THR A 76 24.48 -25.32 -8.80
CA THR A 76 24.33 -25.50 -10.26
C THR A 76 23.05 -26.26 -10.60
N GLU A 77 22.80 -27.37 -9.90
CA GLU A 77 21.56 -28.16 -10.05
C GLU A 77 20.31 -27.31 -9.76
N HIS A 78 20.34 -26.49 -8.70
CA HIS A 78 19.25 -25.56 -8.39
C HIS A 78 19.03 -24.53 -9.52
N ARG A 79 20.09 -24.02 -10.13
CA ARG A 79 19.98 -23.07 -11.25
C ARG A 79 19.31 -23.69 -12.48
N GLU A 80 19.58 -24.96 -12.76
CA GLU A 80 18.97 -25.68 -13.88
C GLU A 80 17.44 -25.83 -13.75
N LEU A 81 16.91 -25.81 -12.52
CA LEU A 81 15.47 -25.87 -12.27
C LEU A 81 14.72 -24.63 -12.80
N HIS A 82 15.36 -23.46 -12.87
CA HIS A 82 14.74 -22.23 -13.41
C HIS A 82 14.22 -22.43 -14.84
N GLY A 83 14.94 -23.19 -15.66
CA GLY A 83 14.50 -23.51 -17.03
C GLY A 83 13.20 -24.32 -17.04
N SER A 84 13.00 -25.20 -16.07
CA SER A 84 11.75 -25.97 -15.93
C SER A 84 10.60 -25.09 -15.43
N VAL A 85 10.86 -24.16 -14.49
CA VAL A 85 9.85 -23.20 -14.01
C VAL A 85 9.37 -22.30 -15.15
N SER A 86 10.30 -21.84 -16.01
CA SER A 86 9.96 -21.02 -17.18
C SER A 86 9.03 -21.75 -18.17
N LYS A 87 9.13 -23.09 -18.29
CA LYS A 87 8.24 -23.87 -19.16
C LYS A 87 6.80 -23.87 -18.66
N VAL A 88 6.58 -23.95 -17.35
CA VAL A 88 5.25 -23.82 -16.75
C VAL A 88 4.67 -22.44 -17.06
N GLY A 89 5.45 -21.37 -16.88
CA GLY A 89 5.03 -20.00 -17.24
C GLY A 89 4.61 -19.89 -18.71
N LYS A 90 5.43 -20.39 -19.64
CA LYS A 90 5.10 -20.41 -21.07
C LYS A 90 3.87 -21.28 -21.39
N ALA A 91 3.64 -22.36 -20.63
CA ALA A 91 2.45 -23.18 -20.80
C ALA A 91 1.19 -22.41 -20.34
N ILE A 92 1.27 -21.64 -19.26
CA ILE A 92 0.18 -20.75 -18.83
C ILE A 92 -0.10 -19.71 -19.92
N ASP A 93 0.93 -18.98 -20.36
CA ASP A 93 0.79 -17.91 -21.36
C ASP A 93 0.20 -18.39 -22.70
N ARG A 94 0.48 -19.65 -23.09
CA ARG A 94 -0.03 -20.24 -24.33
C ARG A 94 -1.46 -20.75 -24.24
N ASN A 95 -1.88 -21.19 -23.05
CA ASN A 95 -3.17 -21.88 -22.86
C ASN A 95 -4.25 -20.97 -22.26
N PHE A 96 -3.86 -19.84 -21.66
CA PHE A 96 -4.79 -18.86 -21.09
C PHE A 96 -4.62 -17.52 -21.80
N THR A 97 -5.73 -16.99 -22.31
CA THR A 97 -5.80 -15.63 -22.86
C THR A 97 -5.77 -14.62 -21.71
N ALA A 98 -4.84 -13.65 -21.80
CA ALA A 98 -4.81 -12.49 -20.91
C ALA A 98 -5.86 -11.42 -21.26
N ASP A 99 -6.61 -11.64 -22.35
CA ASP A 99 -7.67 -10.75 -22.78
C ASP A 99 -8.97 -11.04 -22.04
N PHE A 100 -9.31 -10.16 -21.10
CA PHE A 100 -10.56 -10.22 -20.33
C PHE A 100 -11.73 -9.55 -21.06
N ALA A 101 -11.57 -9.05 -22.29
CA ALA A 101 -12.66 -8.43 -23.05
C ALA A 101 -13.88 -9.36 -23.18
N SER A 102 -13.68 -10.68 -23.20
CA SER A 102 -14.78 -11.66 -23.21
C SER A 102 -15.61 -11.72 -21.93
N THR A 103 -15.12 -11.14 -20.82
CA THR A 103 -15.91 -10.95 -19.59
C THR A 103 -16.69 -9.64 -19.59
N SER A 104 -16.30 -8.68 -20.44
CA SER A 104 -17.08 -7.47 -20.65
C SER A 104 -18.27 -7.78 -21.55
N ARG A 105 -19.46 -7.61 -21.00
CA ARG A 105 -20.70 -7.68 -21.75
C ARG A 105 -20.91 -6.32 -22.44
N GLU A 106 -20.75 -6.29 -23.76
CA GLU A 106 -20.92 -5.05 -24.56
C GLU A 106 -22.32 -4.44 -24.43
N ASP A 107 -23.32 -5.25 -24.10
CA ASP A 107 -24.71 -4.82 -23.93
C ASP A 107 -25.00 -4.17 -22.57
N VAL A 108 -24.08 -4.21 -21.61
CA VAL A 108 -24.33 -3.74 -20.22
C VAL A 108 -24.74 -2.29 -20.18
N PHE A 109 -24.09 -1.42 -20.97
CA PHE A 109 -24.40 0.02 -21.05
C PHE A 109 -25.24 0.39 -22.27
N SER A 110 -25.73 -0.60 -23.02
CA SER A 110 -26.61 -0.35 -24.16
C SER A 110 -28.01 0.09 -23.70
N GLY A 111 -28.55 1.10 -24.37
CA GLY A 111 -29.90 1.65 -24.12
C GLY A 111 -29.90 3.11 -23.64
N PRO A 112 -30.95 3.87 -23.94
CA PRO A 112 -31.01 5.31 -23.67
C PRO A 112 -30.98 5.64 -22.16
N GLU A 113 -31.64 4.84 -21.33
CA GLU A 113 -31.66 5.03 -19.86
C GLU A 113 -30.27 4.80 -19.25
N LYS A 114 -29.59 3.74 -19.66
CA LYS A 114 -28.25 3.41 -19.13
C LYS A 114 -27.19 4.40 -19.60
N SER A 115 -27.28 4.85 -20.85
CA SER A 115 -26.43 5.92 -21.37
C SER A 115 -26.64 7.22 -20.59
N HIS A 116 -27.89 7.55 -20.25
CA HIS A 116 -28.20 8.71 -19.41
C HIS A 116 -27.58 8.58 -18.00
N LEU A 117 -27.74 7.42 -17.35
CA LEU A 117 -27.13 7.15 -16.04
C LEU A 117 -25.60 7.21 -16.09
N LEU A 118 -24.99 6.65 -17.14
CA LEU A 118 -23.54 6.70 -17.34
C LEU A 118 -23.06 8.15 -17.47
N ASN A 119 -23.73 8.97 -18.28
CA ASN A 119 -23.39 10.38 -18.43
C ASN A 119 -23.57 11.14 -17.10
N GLN A 120 -24.60 10.80 -16.31
CA GLN A 120 -24.77 11.37 -14.96
C GLN A 120 -23.60 11.03 -14.04
N VAL A 121 -23.13 9.78 -14.04
CA VAL A 121 -21.97 9.34 -13.26
C VAL A 121 -20.69 10.07 -13.73
N ILE A 122 -20.50 10.23 -15.04
CA ILE A 122 -19.37 10.98 -15.61
C ILE A 122 -19.42 12.46 -15.21
N CYS A 123 -20.58 13.11 -15.30
CA CYS A 123 -20.75 14.49 -14.83
C CYS A 123 -20.39 14.62 -13.34
N GLN A 124 -20.89 13.71 -12.49
CA GLN A 124 -20.54 13.73 -11.07
C GLN A 124 -19.04 13.48 -10.83
N HIS A 125 -18.37 12.67 -11.67
CA HIS A 125 -16.93 12.49 -11.60
C HIS A 125 -16.20 13.81 -11.90
N PHE A 126 -16.57 14.52 -12.96
CA PHE A 126 -15.99 15.82 -13.28
C PHE A 126 -16.23 16.85 -12.17
N TYR A 127 -17.44 16.89 -11.60
CA TYR A 127 -17.72 17.72 -10.42
C TYR A 127 -16.83 17.37 -9.23
N ARG A 128 -16.61 16.08 -8.93
CA ARG A 128 -15.71 15.65 -7.84
C ARG A 128 -14.25 16.08 -8.04
N HIS A 129 -13.80 16.17 -9.28
CA HIS A 129 -12.43 16.56 -9.62
C HIS A 129 -12.25 18.06 -9.85
N GLY A 130 -13.30 18.88 -9.68
CA GLY A 130 -13.24 20.33 -9.90
C GLY A 130 -13.30 20.77 -11.36
N MET A 131 -13.57 19.86 -12.30
CA MET A 131 -13.74 20.15 -13.72
C MET A 131 -15.18 20.62 -14.01
N LEU A 132 -15.53 21.79 -13.45
CA LEU A 132 -16.92 22.28 -13.43
C LEU A 132 -17.44 22.67 -14.83
N ASP A 133 -16.56 23.20 -15.67
CA ASP A 133 -16.83 23.59 -17.06
C ASP A 133 -17.15 22.38 -17.93
N ILE A 134 -16.29 21.35 -17.90
CA ILE A 134 -16.49 20.09 -18.63
C ILE A 134 -17.78 19.40 -18.16
N ALA A 135 -18.01 19.36 -16.85
CA ALA A 135 -19.21 18.78 -16.28
C ALA A 135 -20.48 19.51 -16.74
N ALA A 136 -20.45 20.84 -16.82
CA ALA A 136 -21.56 21.67 -17.27
C ALA A 136 -21.88 21.48 -18.75
N GLU A 137 -20.85 21.45 -19.60
CA GLU A 137 -21.02 21.21 -21.04
C GLU A 137 -21.61 19.81 -21.30
N LEU A 138 -21.05 18.77 -20.67
CA LEU A 138 -21.56 17.41 -20.79
C LEU A 138 -23.01 17.29 -20.28
N ALA A 139 -23.34 17.97 -19.18
CA ALA A 139 -24.70 17.97 -18.65
C ALA A 139 -25.69 18.62 -19.62
N ALA A 140 -25.29 19.71 -20.29
CA ALA A 140 -26.10 20.40 -21.29
C ALA A 140 -26.32 19.51 -22.53
N GLU A 141 -25.26 18.90 -23.07
CA GLU A 141 -25.33 18.02 -24.23
C GLU A 141 -26.15 16.75 -23.96
N ALA A 142 -25.98 16.14 -22.78
CA ALA A 142 -26.67 14.90 -22.40
C ALA A 142 -28.09 15.12 -21.84
N GLY A 143 -28.56 16.37 -21.74
CA GLY A 143 -29.87 16.71 -21.19
C GLY A 143 -30.05 16.32 -19.72
N ILE A 144 -28.95 16.31 -18.94
CA ILE A 144 -28.98 15.93 -17.53
C ILE A 144 -29.50 17.11 -16.71
N LYS A 145 -30.68 16.94 -16.12
CA LYS A 145 -31.18 17.84 -15.09
C LYS A 145 -30.38 17.60 -13.82
N THR A 146 -29.32 18.37 -13.63
CA THR A 146 -28.63 18.45 -12.35
C THR A 146 -29.58 19.11 -11.35
N ASP A 147 -30.08 18.37 -10.36
CA ASP A 147 -30.76 18.97 -9.21
C ASP A 147 -29.82 20.04 -8.64
N GLU A 148 -30.30 21.27 -8.53
CA GLU A 148 -29.48 22.45 -8.21
C GLU A 148 -28.68 22.27 -6.92
N GLY A 149 -29.17 21.47 -5.97
CA GLY A 149 -28.48 21.13 -4.72
C GLY A 149 -27.31 20.12 -4.83
N THR A 150 -27.12 19.45 -5.97
CA THR A 150 -26.02 18.47 -6.14
C THR A 150 -24.71 19.11 -6.60
N LYS A 151 -24.76 20.32 -7.19
CA LYS A 151 -23.58 21.06 -7.64
C LYS A 151 -22.87 21.81 -6.50
N GLU A 152 -23.66 22.33 -5.57
CA GLU A 152 -23.17 23.22 -4.51
C GLU A 152 -22.15 22.54 -3.58
N PRO A 153 -22.36 21.29 -3.11
CA PRO A 153 -21.40 20.62 -2.24
C PRO A 153 -20.04 20.42 -2.93
N PHE A 154 -20.03 19.95 -4.18
CA PHE A 154 -18.76 19.75 -4.89
C PHE A 154 -18.05 21.06 -5.20
N THR A 155 -18.78 22.14 -5.48
CA THR A 155 -18.18 23.44 -5.74
C THR A 155 -17.52 24.01 -4.49
N GLU A 156 -18.20 23.97 -3.34
CA GLU A 156 -17.64 24.37 -2.04
C GLU A 156 -16.44 23.49 -1.65
N LEU A 157 -16.55 22.17 -1.80
CA LEU A 157 -15.47 21.23 -1.50
C LEU A 157 -14.23 21.49 -2.35
N ASN A 158 -14.38 21.60 -3.68
CA ASN A 158 -13.24 21.83 -4.57
C ASN A 158 -12.55 23.16 -4.26
N TYR A 159 -13.33 24.22 -3.98
CA TYR A 159 -12.76 25.50 -3.57
C TYR A 159 -11.90 25.36 -2.31
N ILE A 160 -12.40 24.64 -1.29
CA ILE A 160 -11.64 24.40 -0.06
C ILE A 160 -10.40 23.55 -0.33
N LEU A 161 -10.52 22.49 -1.13
CA LEU A 161 -9.39 21.63 -1.51
C LEU A 161 -8.30 22.40 -2.26
N ASP A 162 -8.67 23.29 -3.19
CA ASP A 162 -7.71 24.13 -3.90
C ASP A 162 -7.04 25.16 -2.98
N CYS A 163 -7.77 25.70 -2.02
CA CYS A 163 -7.20 26.53 -0.96
C CYS A 163 -6.21 25.72 -0.10
N LEU A 164 -6.53 24.48 0.27
CA LEU A 164 -5.63 23.59 1.00
C LEU A 164 -4.35 23.28 0.21
N LYS A 165 -4.45 23.04 -1.11
CA LYS A 165 -3.28 22.88 -2.00
C LYS A 165 -2.39 24.14 -2.00
N GLN A 166 -2.99 25.32 -1.96
CA GLN A 166 -2.30 26.61 -1.84
C GLN A 166 -1.85 26.93 -0.41
N ARG A 167 -1.97 25.98 0.52
CA ARG A 167 -1.65 26.11 1.95
C ARG A 167 -2.50 27.14 2.70
N ASN A 168 -3.65 27.52 2.16
CA ASN A 168 -4.65 28.35 2.84
C ASN A 168 -5.61 27.46 3.65
N LEU A 169 -5.57 27.61 4.97
CA LEU A 169 -6.37 26.81 5.90
C LEU A 169 -7.69 27.47 6.31
N GLU A 170 -7.88 28.76 6.02
CA GLU A 170 -9.05 29.50 6.51
C GLU A 170 -10.38 28.90 6.02
N PRO A 171 -10.56 28.61 4.71
CA PRO A 171 -11.82 28.05 4.23
C PRO A 171 -12.14 26.68 4.85
N ALA A 172 -11.11 25.84 5.05
CA ALA A 172 -11.28 24.53 5.68
C ALA A 172 -11.64 24.64 7.17
N LEU A 173 -11.03 25.59 7.88
CA LEU A 173 -11.33 25.86 9.29
C LEU A 173 -12.75 26.38 9.47
N ASP A 174 -13.19 27.32 8.63
CA ASP A 174 -14.55 27.87 8.70
C ASP A 174 -15.60 26.82 8.36
N TRP A 175 -15.31 25.98 7.35
CA TRP A 175 -16.16 24.83 7.03
C TRP A 175 -16.25 23.84 8.19
N ALA A 176 -15.12 23.50 8.83
CA ALA A 176 -15.09 22.56 9.96
C ALA A 176 -15.84 23.13 11.18
N LYS A 177 -15.75 24.43 11.45
CA LYS A 177 -16.52 25.11 12.50
C LYS A 177 -18.01 25.07 12.24
N LYS A 178 -18.43 25.35 10.99
CA LYS A 178 -19.85 25.34 10.58
C LYS A 178 -20.47 23.95 10.74
N HIS A 179 -19.69 22.89 10.51
CA HIS A 179 -20.14 21.50 10.58
C HIS A 179 -19.68 20.76 11.85
N ARG A 180 -19.26 21.49 12.89
CA ARG A 180 -18.63 20.94 14.09
C ARG A 180 -19.49 19.88 14.78
N GLU A 181 -20.78 20.13 14.97
CA GLU A 181 -21.67 19.18 15.66
C GLU A 181 -21.77 17.85 14.90
N ALA A 182 -21.86 17.91 13.57
CA ALA A 182 -21.93 16.73 12.74
C ALA A 182 -20.59 15.97 12.68
N LEU A 183 -19.47 16.68 12.64
CA LEU A 183 -18.13 16.08 12.73
C LEU A 183 -17.91 15.40 14.08
N LEU A 184 -18.33 16.03 15.17
CA LEU A 184 -18.24 15.45 16.51
C LEU A 184 -19.11 14.18 16.64
N ALA A 185 -20.31 14.17 16.05
CA ALA A 185 -21.16 12.98 15.99
C ALA A 185 -20.49 11.82 15.22
N GLN A 186 -19.68 12.13 14.20
CA GLN A 186 -18.87 11.15 13.46
C GLN A 186 -17.53 10.83 14.13
N ASN A 187 -17.28 11.37 15.33
CA ASN A 187 -16.03 11.20 16.08
C ASN A 187 -14.78 11.69 15.31
N SER A 188 -14.97 12.63 14.38
CA SER A 188 -13.92 13.22 13.54
C SER A 188 -12.84 13.95 14.36
N SER A 189 -11.63 13.96 13.80
CA SER A 189 -10.49 14.73 14.33
C SER A 189 -10.03 15.85 13.39
N LEU A 190 -10.73 16.09 12.29
CA LEU A 190 -10.35 17.04 11.23
C LEU A 190 -10.17 18.46 11.77
N GLU A 191 -11.13 18.97 12.55
CA GLU A 191 -11.05 20.33 13.08
C GLU A 191 -9.80 20.53 13.95
N PHE A 192 -9.47 19.53 14.78
CA PHE A 192 -8.23 19.55 15.56
C PHE A 192 -6.98 19.49 14.67
N LYS A 193 -6.95 18.61 13.67
CA LYS A 193 -5.82 18.51 12.73
C LYS A 193 -5.59 19.83 11.96
N LEU A 194 -6.66 20.52 11.55
CA LEU A 194 -6.60 21.83 10.90
C LEU A 194 -6.04 22.90 11.85
N HIS A 195 -6.53 22.96 13.10
CA HIS A 195 -6.01 23.90 14.10
C HIS A 195 -4.54 23.63 14.44
N ARG A 196 -4.14 22.36 14.54
CA ARG A 196 -2.75 21.93 14.72
C ARG A 196 -1.87 22.45 13.58
N LEU A 197 -2.28 22.27 12.33
CA LEU A 197 -1.51 22.70 11.17
C LEU A 197 -1.39 24.23 11.08
N HIS A 198 -2.46 24.95 11.41
CA HIS A 198 -2.44 26.40 11.51
C HIS A 198 -1.46 26.88 12.60
N PHE A 199 -1.50 26.26 13.79
CA PHE A 199 -0.57 26.58 14.86
C PHE A 199 0.88 26.37 14.42
N ILE A 200 1.18 25.24 13.78
CA ILE A 200 2.53 24.96 13.25
C ILE A 200 2.97 26.04 12.25
N ARG A 201 2.07 26.51 11.37
CA ARG A 201 2.34 27.60 10.42
C ARG A 201 2.64 28.93 11.14
N LEU A 202 2.04 29.20 12.30
CA LEU A 202 2.38 30.37 13.11
C LEU A 202 3.78 30.24 13.73
N ILE A 203 4.12 29.07 14.29
CA ILE A 203 5.45 28.84 14.89
C ILE A 203 6.56 28.83 13.82
N GLN A 204 6.27 28.39 12.60
CA GLN A 204 7.22 28.45 11.47
C GLN A 204 7.63 29.88 11.08
N GLN A 205 6.85 30.90 11.42
CA GLN A 205 7.18 32.30 11.17
C GLN A 205 8.20 32.87 12.19
N GLY A 206 8.59 32.07 13.19
CA GLY A 206 9.62 32.40 14.15
C GLY A 206 9.13 33.22 15.35
N PRO A 207 10.06 33.77 16.15
CA PRO A 207 9.75 34.44 17.42
C PRO A 207 8.77 35.61 17.32
N SER A 208 8.71 36.28 16.16
CA SER A 208 7.82 37.41 15.90
C SER A 208 6.33 37.07 16.07
N LYS A 209 5.95 35.80 15.86
CA LYS A 209 4.57 35.31 15.93
C LYS A 209 4.27 34.50 17.19
N GLN A 210 5.19 34.44 18.15
CA GLN A 210 5.03 33.65 19.38
C GLN A 210 3.77 34.02 20.16
N THR A 211 3.54 35.32 20.40
CA THR A 211 2.38 35.83 21.14
C THR A 211 1.06 35.49 20.44
N GLU A 212 1.04 35.56 19.11
CA GLU A 212 -0.12 35.22 18.29
C GLU A 212 -0.41 33.72 18.38
N ALA A 213 0.61 32.87 18.27
CA ALA A 213 0.46 31.42 18.39
C ALA A 213 -0.06 30.99 19.78
N ILE A 214 0.44 31.61 20.86
CA ILE A 214 -0.05 31.36 22.22
C ILE A 214 -1.53 31.78 22.35
N THR A 215 -1.87 32.94 21.80
CA THR A 215 -3.26 33.44 21.80
C THR A 215 -4.17 32.48 21.05
N TYR A 216 -3.75 32.06 19.85
CA TYR A 216 -4.48 31.11 19.02
C TYR A 216 -4.70 29.76 19.73
N ALA A 217 -3.66 29.23 20.37
CA ALA A 217 -3.74 27.99 21.13
C ALA A 217 -4.76 28.07 22.28
N ARG A 218 -4.75 29.17 23.05
CA ARG A 218 -5.71 29.38 24.15
C ARG A 218 -7.15 29.45 23.66
N GLN A 219 -7.38 30.06 22.50
CA GLN A 219 -8.71 30.22 21.93
C GLN A 219 -9.25 28.94 21.28
N ASN A 220 -8.40 28.21 20.54
CA ASN A 220 -8.87 27.13 19.66
C ASN A 220 -8.46 25.72 20.10
N LEU A 221 -7.34 25.55 20.82
CA LEU A 221 -6.82 24.23 21.20
C LEU A 221 -7.31 23.73 22.57
N THR A 222 -7.74 24.64 23.45
CA THR A 222 -8.17 24.32 24.83
C THR A 222 -9.29 23.28 24.87
N GLN A 223 -10.25 23.35 23.94
CA GLN A 223 -11.37 22.41 23.86
C GLN A 223 -10.95 20.96 23.54
N TYR A 224 -9.77 20.75 22.95
CA TYR A 224 -9.28 19.42 22.57
C TYR A 224 -8.35 18.79 23.60
N VAL A 225 -8.02 19.48 24.70
CA VAL A 225 -7.07 18.97 25.72
C VAL A 225 -7.54 17.66 26.35
N GLY A 226 -8.84 17.47 26.53
CA GLY A 226 -9.39 16.23 27.10
C GLY A 226 -9.14 14.99 26.23
N ARG A 227 -9.18 15.14 24.89
CA ARG A 227 -9.04 14.03 23.94
C ARG A 227 -7.64 13.93 23.30
N HIS A 228 -7.01 15.07 23.04
CA HIS A 228 -5.73 15.22 22.33
C HIS A 228 -4.63 15.84 23.21
N GLY A 229 -4.70 15.70 24.53
CA GLY A 229 -3.81 16.37 25.48
C GLY A 229 -2.31 16.17 25.21
N LYS A 230 -1.88 14.96 24.84
CA LYS A 230 -0.47 14.69 24.49
C LYS A 230 0.00 15.48 23.28
N GLU A 231 -0.84 15.58 22.25
CA GLU A 231 -0.52 16.35 21.04
C GLU A 231 -0.50 17.86 21.35
N VAL A 232 -1.45 18.36 22.14
CA VAL A 232 -1.45 19.76 22.56
C VAL A 232 -0.21 20.09 23.40
N GLN A 233 0.22 19.19 24.29
CA GLN A 233 1.47 19.35 25.05
C GLN A 233 2.70 19.39 24.13
N ALA A 234 2.77 18.51 23.13
CA ALA A 234 3.84 18.53 22.14
C ALA A 234 3.87 19.85 21.35
N LEU A 235 2.70 20.35 20.94
CA LEU A 235 2.58 21.67 20.29
C LEU A 235 3.08 22.80 21.18
N MET A 236 2.72 22.81 22.47
CA MET A 236 3.22 23.83 23.40
C MET A 236 4.74 23.69 23.62
N GLY A 237 5.28 22.47 23.62
CA GLY A 237 6.71 22.21 23.70
C GLY A 237 7.53 22.82 22.55
N THR A 238 6.94 22.98 21.36
CA THR A 238 7.63 23.60 20.21
C THR A 238 8.04 25.05 20.48
N LEU A 239 7.35 25.77 21.38
CA LEU A 239 7.64 27.16 21.73
C LEU A 239 9.04 27.33 22.34
N LEU A 240 9.57 26.30 23.00
CA LEU A 240 10.91 26.32 23.60
C LEU A 240 12.02 26.38 22.53
N TYR A 241 11.76 25.82 21.35
CA TYR A 241 12.73 25.69 20.27
C TYR A 241 12.58 26.78 19.21
N LEU A 242 11.62 27.69 19.37
CA LEU A 242 11.34 28.78 18.44
C LEU A 242 12.57 29.66 18.12
N PRO A 243 13.47 30.00 19.07
CA PRO A 243 14.66 30.80 18.77
C PRO A 243 15.66 30.10 17.85
N ASN A 244 15.77 28.78 17.93
CA ASN A 244 16.73 27.97 17.19
C ASN A 244 16.11 27.27 15.96
N GLY A 245 14.81 27.52 15.72
CA GLY A 245 14.01 26.88 14.69
C GLY A 245 13.51 25.49 15.09
N ILE A 246 12.25 25.18 14.75
CA ILE A 246 11.63 23.88 15.06
C ILE A 246 12.30 22.73 14.27
N GLN A 247 12.88 23.02 13.09
CA GLN A 247 13.51 22.01 12.23
C GLN A 247 14.67 21.26 12.92
N SER A 248 15.37 21.93 13.84
CA SER A 248 16.49 21.38 14.60
C SER A 248 16.04 20.75 15.94
N SER A 249 14.73 20.72 16.20
CA SER A 249 14.15 20.25 17.47
C SER A 249 13.66 18.79 17.38
N PRO A 250 13.36 18.16 18.53
CA PRO A 250 12.67 16.86 18.57
C PRO A 250 11.29 16.86 17.89
N TYR A 251 10.74 18.03 17.58
CA TYR A 251 9.43 18.22 16.96
C TYR A 251 9.49 18.44 15.44
N SER A 252 10.62 18.17 14.78
CA SER A 252 10.78 18.32 13.33
C SER A 252 9.73 17.57 12.52
N HIS A 253 9.28 16.40 12.99
CA HIS A 253 8.20 15.61 12.40
C HIS A 253 6.86 16.35 12.28
N LEU A 254 6.62 17.42 13.07
CA LEU A 254 5.43 18.25 12.95
C LEU A 254 5.46 19.15 11.70
N LEU A 255 6.60 19.26 11.01
CA LEU A 255 6.79 20.10 9.84
C LEU A 255 6.78 19.28 8.55
N ASP A 256 6.52 17.98 8.65
CA ASP A 256 6.51 17.07 7.53
C ASP A 256 5.47 17.51 6.48
N PRO A 257 5.87 17.72 5.21
CA PRO A 257 4.96 18.07 4.13
C PRO A 257 3.81 17.07 3.92
N THR A 258 4.01 15.79 4.29
CA THR A 258 2.98 14.75 4.19
C THR A 258 1.74 15.06 5.04
N LEU A 259 1.85 15.88 6.08
CA LEU A 259 0.71 16.34 6.88
C LEU A 259 -0.31 17.14 6.05
N TRP A 260 0.14 17.80 4.98
CA TRP A 260 -0.74 18.50 4.03
C TRP A 260 -1.47 17.53 3.08
N LEU A 261 -0.88 16.38 2.80
CA LEU A 261 -1.55 15.33 2.04
C LEU A 261 -2.58 14.61 2.93
N ASP A 262 -2.20 14.27 4.16
CA ASP A 262 -3.13 13.67 5.14
C ASP A 262 -4.33 14.59 5.42
N ILE A 263 -4.12 15.89 5.60
CA ILE A 263 -5.25 16.81 5.83
C ILE A 263 -6.19 16.91 4.62
N HIS A 264 -5.65 16.86 3.40
CA HIS A 264 -6.43 16.86 2.17
C HIS A 264 -7.30 15.59 2.07
N ASP A 265 -6.72 14.43 2.35
CA ASP A 265 -7.42 13.15 2.30
C ASP A 265 -8.46 13.00 3.41
N VAL A 266 -8.12 13.43 4.63
CA VAL A 266 -9.04 13.44 5.76
C VAL A 266 -10.20 14.39 5.50
N PHE A 267 -9.94 15.61 5.03
CA PHE A 267 -10.99 16.56 4.67
C PHE A 267 -11.91 15.99 3.60
N THR A 268 -11.36 15.47 2.50
CA THR A 268 -12.13 14.88 1.40
C THR A 268 -13.04 13.77 1.90
N ARG A 269 -12.49 12.85 2.69
CA ARG A 269 -13.24 11.70 3.22
C ARG A 269 -14.37 12.12 4.13
N GLU A 270 -14.08 12.98 5.11
CA GLU A 270 -15.07 13.38 6.11
C GLU A 270 -16.15 14.27 5.51
N ALA A 271 -15.78 15.17 4.60
CA ALA A 271 -16.74 16.05 3.95
C ALA A 271 -17.65 15.27 2.98
N CYS A 272 -17.11 14.34 2.19
CA CYS A 272 -17.92 13.43 1.39
C CYS A 272 -18.85 12.58 2.26
N THR A 273 -18.37 12.04 3.39
CA THR A 273 -19.19 11.28 4.34
C THR A 273 -20.34 12.13 4.89
N LEU A 274 -20.06 13.38 5.26
CA LEU A 274 -21.05 14.31 5.78
C LEU A 274 -22.15 14.64 4.76
N PHE A 275 -21.78 14.83 3.50
CA PHE A 275 -22.72 15.10 2.41
C PHE A 275 -23.41 13.83 1.87
N GLY A 276 -23.10 12.64 2.40
CA GLY A 276 -23.63 11.36 1.91
C GLY A 276 -23.12 11.00 0.52
N LEU A 277 -21.95 11.51 0.14
CA LEU A 277 -21.31 11.32 -1.15
C LEU A 277 -20.26 10.21 -1.07
N SER A 278 -20.09 9.47 -2.16
CA SER A 278 -18.95 8.55 -2.29
C SER A 278 -17.64 9.34 -2.38
N VAL A 279 -16.66 8.95 -1.55
CA VAL A 279 -15.30 9.55 -1.56
C VAL A 279 -14.64 9.31 -2.91
N ASP A 280 -14.69 8.06 -3.37
CA ASP A 280 -14.18 7.68 -4.68
C ASP A 280 -15.28 7.79 -5.75
N SER A 281 -14.87 8.20 -6.94
CA SER A 281 -15.73 8.11 -8.12
C SER A 281 -15.90 6.64 -8.51
N PRO A 282 -17.12 6.20 -8.86
CA PRO A 282 -17.34 4.87 -9.45
C PRO A 282 -16.49 4.62 -10.71
N LEU A 283 -16.07 5.67 -11.42
CA LEU A 283 -15.18 5.56 -12.58
C LEU A 283 -13.70 5.35 -12.21
N SER A 284 -13.32 5.68 -10.98
CA SER A 284 -11.98 5.44 -10.44
C SER A 284 -11.85 4.06 -9.80
N VAL A 285 -12.98 3.46 -9.40
CA VAL A 285 -13.05 2.13 -8.81
C VAL A 285 -13.12 1.10 -9.94
N TRP A 286 -12.00 0.42 -10.20
CA TRP A 286 -11.87 -0.57 -11.28
C TRP A 286 -12.62 -1.88 -11.01
N TYR A 287 -12.95 -2.17 -9.75
CA TYR A 287 -13.65 -3.39 -9.36
C TYR A 287 -14.58 -3.11 -8.18
N ILE A 288 -15.82 -3.58 -8.28
CA ILE A 288 -16.74 -3.65 -7.15
C ILE A 288 -16.64 -5.07 -6.62
N GLU A 289 -16.25 -5.23 -5.36
CA GLU A 289 -16.34 -6.53 -4.70
C GLU A 289 -17.81 -6.88 -4.52
N ILE A 290 -18.27 -7.87 -5.29
CA ILE A 290 -19.61 -8.42 -5.16
C ILE A 290 -19.47 -9.71 -4.34
N ASP A 291 -20.05 -9.75 -3.14
CA ASP A 291 -20.13 -10.98 -2.37
C ASP A 291 -21.12 -11.94 -3.05
N LEU A 292 -20.57 -12.88 -3.83
CA LEU A 292 -21.34 -13.90 -4.54
C LEU A 292 -21.85 -15.02 -3.62
N GLY A 293 -21.67 -14.90 -2.29
CA GLY A 293 -21.98 -15.94 -1.32
C GLY A 293 -21.02 -17.14 -1.43
N LYS A 294 -21.15 -18.11 -0.52
CA LYS A 294 -20.27 -19.29 -0.48
C LYS A 294 -20.40 -20.17 -1.73
N ASP A 295 -21.59 -20.19 -2.34
CA ASP A 295 -21.93 -21.04 -3.47
C ASP A 295 -21.43 -20.47 -4.82
N GLY A 296 -20.98 -19.21 -4.86
CA GLY A 296 -20.48 -18.52 -6.06
C GLY A 296 -18.95 -18.35 -6.12
N ARG A 297 -18.19 -18.89 -5.14
CA ARG A 297 -16.72 -18.78 -5.09
C ARG A 297 -16.04 -19.72 -6.09
N TYR A 298 -16.15 -19.40 -7.38
CA TYR A 298 -15.45 -20.11 -8.45
C TYR A 298 -14.24 -19.36 -9.03
N HIS A 299 -13.87 -18.20 -8.49
CA HIS A 299 -12.78 -17.37 -9.04
C HIS A 299 -11.40 -17.78 -8.51
N SER A 300 -10.43 -17.83 -9.42
CA SER A 300 -9.01 -18.02 -9.14
C SER A 300 -8.53 -17.00 -8.12
N VAL A 301 -8.03 -17.48 -6.99
CA VAL A 301 -7.50 -16.59 -5.97
C VAL A 301 -6.17 -16.03 -6.47
N PHE A 302 -6.07 -14.70 -6.51
CA PHE A 302 -4.88 -14.00 -6.96
C PHE A 302 -3.68 -14.41 -6.09
N ALA A 303 -2.58 -14.82 -6.73
CA ALA A 303 -1.30 -15.05 -6.07
C ALA A 303 -0.31 -13.96 -6.48
N CYS A 304 0.30 -13.28 -5.51
CA CYS A 304 1.25 -12.22 -5.76
C CYS A 304 2.44 -12.73 -6.59
N PRO A 305 2.79 -12.10 -7.74
CA PRO A 305 3.93 -12.54 -8.55
C PRO A 305 5.29 -12.42 -7.84
N ILE A 306 5.43 -11.46 -6.92
CA ILE A 306 6.67 -11.16 -6.21
C ILE A 306 6.84 -12.09 -5.00
N LEU A 307 5.85 -12.13 -4.12
CA LEU A 307 5.91 -12.93 -2.89
C LEU A 307 5.45 -14.37 -3.08
N ARG A 308 4.82 -14.70 -4.22
CA ARG A 308 4.22 -16.01 -4.52
C ARG A 308 3.23 -16.49 -3.45
N GLN A 309 2.61 -15.53 -2.76
CA GLN A 309 1.61 -15.76 -1.73
C GLN A 309 0.22 -15.43 -2.27
N GLN A 310 -0.74 -16.28 -1.94
CA GLN A 310 -2.14 -16.05 -2.22
C GLN A 310 -2.63 -14.83 -1.44
N SER A 311 -3.34 -13.94 -2.12
CA SER A 311 -3.93 -12.76 -1.49
C SER A 311 -5.08 -13.17 -0.58
N THR A 312 -5.18 -12.45 0.53
CA THR A 312 -6.23 -12.59 1.54
C THR A 312 -6.85 -11.21 1.80
N GLU A 313 -7.93 -11.13 2.58
CA GLU A 313 -8.49 -9.84 3.03
C GLU A 313 -7.43 -8.97 3.74
N ASN A 314 -6.51 -9.61 4.47
CA ASN A 314 -5.39 -8.96 5.14
C ASN A 314 -4.16 -8.74 4.24
N ASN A 315 -4.15 -9.25 3.02
CA ASN A 315 -3.07 -9.02 2.05
C ASN A 315 -3.64 -8.95 0.62
N PRO A 316 -4.47 -7.94 0.33
CA PRO A 316 -5.18 -7.87 -0.93
C PRO A 316 -4.22 -7.61 -2.11
N PRO A 317 -4.64 -7.93 -3.33
CA PRO A 317 -3.95 -7.46 -4.53
C PRO A 317 -4.00 -5.94 -4.61
N MET A 318 -2.86 -5.34 -4.95
CA MET A 318 -2.63 -3.91 -5.13
C MET A 318 -2.10 -3.67 -6.53
N LYS A 319 -2.79 -2.82 -7.31
CA LYS A 319 -2.37 -2.44 -8.66
C LYS A 319 -1.42 -1.23 -8.59
N LEU A 320 -0.26 -1.35 -9.22
CA LEU A 320 0.72 -0.27 -9.40
C LEU A 320 0.28 0.69 -10.52
N VAL A 321 0.87 1.89 -10.54
CA VAL A 321 0.64 2.90 -11.60
C VAL A 321 0.95 2.35 -13.00
N CYS A 322 1.93 1.45 -13.11
CA CYS A 322 2.30 0.77 -14.36
C CYS A 322 1.34 -0.37 -14.77
N GLY A 323 0.25 -0.58 -14.04
CA GLY A 323 -0.79 -1.57 -14.36
C GLY A 323 -0.56 -2.98 -13.78
N HIS A 324 0.63 -3.27 -13.26
CA HIS A 324 0.93 -4.57 -12.63
C HIS A 324 0.24 -4.71 -11.28
N VAL A 325 -0.18 -5.93 -10.93
CA VAL A 325 -0.82 -6.22 -9.64
C VAL A 325 0.14 -7.07 -8.77
N ILE A 326 0.35 -6.64 -7.53
CA ILE A 326 1.19 -7.32 -6.51
C ILE A 326 0.45 -7.30 -5.17
N SER A 327 0.76 -8.14 -4.18
CA SER A 327 0.06 -8.05 -2.89
C SER A 327 0.50 -6.82 -2.09
N ARG A 328 -0.34 -6.38 -1.15
CA ARG A 328 -0.04 -5.27 -0.24
C ARG A 328 1.28 -5.43 0.51
N ASP A 329 1.59 -6.63 0.96
CA ASP A 329 2.88 -6.90 1.63
C ASP A 329 4.06 -6.79 0.67
N ALA A 330 3.88 -7.18 -0.60
CA ALA A 330 4.91 -7.03 -1.62
C ALA A 330 5.17 -5.54 -1.90
N LEU A 331 4.09 -4.76 -2.01
CA LEU A 331 4.16 -3.32 -2.18
C LEU A 331 4.92 -2.67 -1.01
N ASN A 332 4.52 -2.95 0.23
CA ASN A 332 5.17 -2.40 1.43
C ASN A 332 6.65 -2.76 1.54
N LYS A 333 7.02 -4.00 1.16
CA LYS A 333 8.43 -4.43 1.13
C LYS A 333 9.24 -3.68 0.06
N LEU A 334 8.64 -3.36 -1.08
CA LEU A 334 9.30 -2.57 -2.14
C LEU A 334 9.47 -1.11 -1.73
N THR A 335 8.50 -0.52 -1.03
CA THR A 335 8.62 0.87 -0.53
C THR A 335 9.62 1.00 0.60
N ASN A 336 9.76 -0.03 1.45
CA ASN A 336 10.67 -0.04 2.59
C ASN A 336 12.09 -0.53 2.26
N ALA A 337 12.36 -0.93 1.01
CA ALA A 337 13.67 -1.39 0.56
C ALA A 337 14.54 -0.27 -0.06
N ASN A 338 14.09 1.00 0.04
CA ASN A 338 14.87 2.19 -0.33
C ASN A 338 15.40 2.91 0.91
#